data_AF-A0A1Q6FBS9-F1
#
_entry.id   AF-A0A1Q6FBS9-F1
#
_cell.length_a   1.000
_cell.length_b   1.000
_cell.length_c   1.000
_cell.angle_alpha   90.00
_cell.angle_beta   90.00
_cell.angle_gamma   90.00
#
_symmetry.space_group_name_H-M   'P 1'
#
loop_
_entity.id
_entity.type
_entity.pdbx_description
1 polymer ?
#
loop_
_entity_poly.entity_id
_entity_poly.type
_entity_poly.pdbx_seq_one_letter_code
_entity_poly.pdbx_strand_id
1 'polypeptide(L)'
;MKDNKFFSFFEPVLKYIDTGKFFREPFRWLYAILAILNLLTPIVLLVMAINNDLFRYGGGRMIAAFILVWLVIAFVSWLGFQIWWNRREKVYAAATAHDDFVAIPVFSHFIQTFGEWAGMFVGIGGALLTLIAAIFLNGDASMLRMMGTGAFFGSGSLIYIVLNPIYGFIIVVVTRAAAETFRALAAIANNTKKS
;
A
#
# COMPACT_ATOMS: atom_id res chain seq x y z
N MET A 1 -37.20 21.34 30.74
CA MET A 1 -36.50 21.60 29.46
C MET A 1 -36.82 20.44 28.53
N LYS A 2 -37.26 20.72 27.30
CA LYS A 2 -37.80 19.71 26.37
C LYS A 2 -36.73 18.68 26.02
N ASP A 3 -37.08 17.40 26.12
CA ASP A 3 -36.36 16.28 25.51
C ASP A 3 -36.29 16.52 24.00
N ASN A 4 -35.17 17.09 23.56
CA ASN A 4 -34.95 17.39 22.16
C ASN A 4 -34.64 16.08 21.42
N LYS A 5 -35.68 15.44 20.86
CA LYS A 5 -35.60 14.23 20.01
C LYS A 5 -34.55 14.33 18.88
N PHE A 6 -34.17 15.55 18.51
CA PHE A 6 -33.10 15.84 17.55
C PHE A 6 -31.71 15.44 18.07
N PHE A 7 -31.43 15.66 19.36
CA PHE A 7 -30.17 15.26 19.99
C PHE A 7 -30.12 13.76 20.26
N SER A 8 -31.23 13.12 20.63
CA SER A 8 -31.29 11.65 20.80
C SER A 8 -31.09 10.87 19.50
N PHE A 9 -31.38 11.47 18.33
CA PHE A 9 -31.09 10.88 17.03
C PHE A 9 -29.59 10.92 16.69
N PHE A 10 -28.89 11.97 17.13
CA PHE A 10 -27.46 12.16 16.87
C PHE A 10 -26.56 11.52 17.95
N GLU A 11 -27.10 11.23 19.13
CA GLU A 11 -26.40 10.56 20.23
C GLU A 11 -25.67 9.26 19.83
N PRO A 12 -26.26 8.35 19.04
CA PRO A 12 -25.55 7.14 18.58
C PRO A 12 -24.33 7.48 17.70
N VAL A 13 -24.43 8.52 16.87
CA VAL A 13 -23.35 8.97 15.98
C VAL A 13 -22.24 9.61 16.79
N LEU A 14 -22.59 10.50 17.74
CA LEU A 14 -21.63 11.13 18.66
C LEU A 14 -20.93 10.07 19.51
N LYS A 15 -21.68 9.10 20.06
CA LYS A 15 -21.13 8.00 20.86
C LYS A 15 -20.23 7.06 20.03
N TYR A 16 -20.50 6.90 18.73
CA TYR A 16 -19.63 6.16 17.81
C TYR A 16 -18.31 6.89 17.51
N ILE A 17 -18.33 8.22 17.48
CA ILE A 17 -17.15 9.07 17.35
C ILE A 17 -16.34 9.06 18.65
N ASP A 18 -16.98 9.27 19.79
CA ASP A 18 -16.35 9.37 21.11
C ASP A 18 -15.73 8.05 21.58
N THR A 19 -16.26 6.90 21.15
CA THR A 19 -15.67 5.57 21.47
C THR A 19 -14.43 5.23 20.64
N GLY A 20 -14.00 6.10 19.71
CA GLY A 20 -12.86 5.87 18.83
C GLY A 20 -13.08 4.79 17.77
N LYS A 21 -14.26 4.14 17.74
CA LYS A 21 -14.65 3.15 16.71
C LYS A 21 -14.71 3.79 15.33
N PHE A 22 -15.12 5.06 15.26
CA PHE A 22 -15.11 5.87 14.04
C PHE A 22 -13.75 5.94 13.35
N PHE A 23 -12.63 5.86 14.07
CA PHE A 23 -11.30 5.88 13.45
C PHE A 23 -10.79 4.46 13.13
N ARG A 24 -11.24 3.44 13.84
CA ARG A 24 -10.71 2.07 13.69
C ARG A 24 -11.38 1.30 12.56
N GLU A 25 -12.71 1.39 12.45
CA GLU A 25 -13.45 0.62 11.45
C GLU A 25 -13.20 1.08 10.01
N PRO A 26 -13.20 2.39 9.69
CA PRO A 26 -12.89 2.87 8.35
C PRO A 26 -11.46 2.52 7.93
N PHE A 27 -10.47 2.65 8.82
CA PHE A 27 -9.09 2.24 8.51
C PHE A 27 -8.98 0.72 8.30
N ARG A 28 -9.70 -0.11 9.08
CA ARG A 28 -9.75 -1.55 8.80
C ARG A 28 -10.32 -1.85 7.41
N TRP A 29 -11.42 -1.19 7.04
CA TRP A 29 -12.02 -1.35 5.72
C TRP A 29 -11.07 -0.86 4.62
N LEU A 30 -10.38 0.27 4.84
CA LEU A 30 -9.35 0.76 3.94
C LEU A 30 -8.24 -0.27 3.72
N TYR A 31 -7.72 -0.89 4.80
CA TYR A 31 -6.71 -1.94 4.68
C TYR A 31 -7.24 -3.15 3.90
N ALA A 32 -8.48 -3.57 4.15
CA ALA A 32 -9.10 -4.67 3.42
C ALA A 32 -9.27 -4.34 1.93
N ILE A 33 -9.70 -3.12 1.60
CA ILE A 33 -9.81 -2.64 0.22
C ILE A 33 -8.43 -2.63 -0.46
N LEU A 34 -7.41 -2.06 0.17
CA LEU A 34 -6.05 -2.04 -0.37
C LEU A 34 -5.49 -3.45 -0.58
N ALA A 35 -5.76 -4.39 0.34
CA ALA A 35 -5.39 -5.79 0.17
C ALA A 35 -6.05 -6.42 -1.06
N ILE A 36 -7.36 -6.23 -1.23
CA ILE A 36 -8.11 -6.76 -2.39
C ILE A 36 -7.62 -6.12 -3.69
N LEU A 37 -7.38 -4.81 -3.70
CA LEU A 37 -6.86 -4.09 -4.88
C LEU A 37 -5.50 -4.64 -5.34
N ASN A 38 -4.63 -5.05 -4.39
CA ASN A 38 -3.38 -5.71 -4.74
C ASN A 38 -3.62 -7.00 -5.52
N LEU A 39 -4.58 -7.84 -5.11
CA LEU A 39 -4.92 -9.08 -5.82
C LEU A 39 -5.59 -8.86 -7.18
N LEU A 40 -6.33 -7.75 -7.34
CA LEU A 40 -6.94 -7.39 -8.62
C LEU A 40 -5.91 -6.92 -9.65
N THR A 41 -4.80 -6.33 -9.22
CA THR A 41 -3.77 -5.77 -10.11
C THR A 41 -3.27 -6.77 -11.17
N PRO A 42 -2.81 -8.00 -10.84
CA PRO A 42 -2.37 -8.97 -11.84
C PRO A 42 -3.49 -9.44 -12.77
N ILE A 43 -4.74 -9.50 -12.30
CA ILE A 43 -5.89 -9.89 -13.11
C ILE A 43 -6.19 -8.81 -14.15
N VAL A 44 -6.26 -7.54 -13.71
CA VAL A 44 -6.48 -6.39 -14.59
C VAL A 44 -5.41 -6.32 -15.67
N LEU A 45 -4.14 -6.51 -15.28
CA LEU A 45 -3.02 -6.49 -16.21
C LEU A 45 -3.09 -7.62 -17.24
N LEU A 46 -3.55 -8.82 -16.85
CA LEU A 46 -3.78 -9.92 -17.79
C LEU A 46 -4.92 -9.61 -18.77
N VAL A 47 -6.04 -9.09 -18.27
CA VAL A 47 -7.18 -8.70 -19.11
C VAL A 47 -6.77 -7.61 -20.10
N MET A 48 -6.00 -6.61 -19.66
CA MET A 48 -5.45 -5.58 -20.54
C MET A 48 -4.56 -6.18 -21.64
N ALA A 49 -3.70 -7.13 -21.32
CA ALA A 49 -2.84 -7.77 -22.31
C ALA A 49 -3.63 -8.59 -23.35
N ILE A 50 -4.68 -9.29 -22.92
CA ILE A 50 -5.58 -10.02 -23.81
C ILE A 50 -6.33 -9.05 -24.74
N ASN A 51 -6.89 -7.96 -24.18
CA ASN A 51 -7.67 -6.97 -24.94
C ASN A 51 -6.81 -6.18 -25.95
N ASN A 52 -5.49 -6.11 -25.73
CA ASN A 52 -4.53 -5.51 -26.67
C ASN A 52 -3.96 -6.54 -27.67
N ASP A 53 -4.58 -7.72 -27.80
CA ASP A 53 -4.16 -8.80 -28.71
C ASP A 53 -2.68 -9.22 -28.55
N LEU A 54 -2.07 -9.01 -27.38
CA LEU A 54 -0.66 -9.30 -27.13
C LEU A 54 -0.32 -10.77 -27.41
N PHE A 55 -1.22 -11.67 -27.04
CA PHE A 55 -1.04 -13.11 -27.26
C PHE A 55 -1.33 -13.58 -28.68
N ARG A 56 -1.99 -12.74 -29.49
CA ARG A 56 -2.36 -13.07 -30.88
C ARG A 56 -1.36 -12.53 -31.88
N TYR A 57 -0.84 -11.32 -31.67
CA TYR A 57 0.09 -10.65 -32.59
C TYR A 57 1.46 -10.37 -31.97
N GLY A 58 1.66 -10.61 -30.67
CA GLY A 58 2.95 -10.42 -30.03
C GLY A 58 3.98 -11.44 -30.52
N GLY A 59 5.19 -10.99 -30.83
CA GLY A 59 6.30 -11.90 -31.08
C GLY A 59 6.61 -12.77 -29.85
N GLY A 60 7.09 -14.00 -30.05
CA GLY A 60 7.32 -14.95 -28.96
C GLY A 60 8.19 -14.41 -27.81
N ARG A 61 9.16 -13.54 -28.12
CA ARG A 61 9.97 -12.82 -27.11
C ARG A 61 9.12 -11.90 -26.23
N MET A 62 8.18 -11.16 -26.81
CA MET A 62 7.30 -10.25 -26.05
C MET A 62 6.31 -11.03 -25.18
N ILE A 63 5.76 -12.13 -25.70
CA ILE A 63 4.87 -13.00 -24.92
C ILE A 63 5.62 -13.60 -23.72
N ALA A 64 6.85 -14.10 -23.92
CA ALA A 64 7.68 -14.60 -22.84
C ALA A 64 8.00 -13.52 -21.79
N ALA A 65 8.40 -12.32 -22.24
CA ALA A 65 8.66 -11.19 -21.35
C ALA A 65 7.42 -10.81 -20.53
N PHE A 66 6.25 -10.79 -21.16
CA PHE A 66 4.99 -10.49 -20.49
C PHE A 66 4.65 -11.51 -19.40
N ILE A 67 4.79 -12.80 -19.69
CA ILE A 67 4.52 -13.86 -18.70
C ILE A 67 5.42 -13.67 -17.48
N LEU A 68 6.71 -13.38 -17.68
CA LEU A 68 7.65 -13.12 -16.57
C LEU A 68 7.26 -11.86 -15.78
N VAL A 69 6.95 -10.75 -16.47
CA VAL A 69 6.47 -9.51 -15.84
C VAL A 69 5.21 -9.77 -15.02
N TRP A 70 4.25 -10.51 -15.58
CA TRP A 70 3.00 -10.85 -14.92
C TRP A 70 3.23 -11.70 -13.67
N LEU A 71 4.13 -12.68 -13.72
CA LEU A 71 4.49 -13.50 -12.55
C LEU A 71 5.12 -12.66 -11.44
N VAL A 72 6.03 -11.73 -11.78
CA VAL A 72 6.62 -10.80 -10.81
C VAL A 72 5.54 -9.91 -10.18
N ILE A 73 4.65 -9.35 -11.00
CA ILE A 73 3.55 -8.50 -10.50
C ILE A 73 2.62 -9.32 -9.61
N ALA A 74 2.23 -10.53 -10.00
CA ALA A 74 1.40 -11.41 -9.19
C ALA A 74 2.06 -11.72 -7.84
N PHE A 75 3.37 -12.00 -7.82
CA PHE A 75 4.14 -12.25 -6.60
C PHE A 75 4.19 -11.01 -5.69
N VAL A 76 4.55 -9.84 -6.23
CA VAL A 76 4.66 -8.59 -5.48
C VAL A 76 3.28 -8.13 -4.97
N SER A 77 2.23 -8.28 -5.78
CA SER A 77 0.83 -8.08 -5.37
C SER A 77 0.41 -9.03 -4.26
N TRP A 78 0.81 -10.30 -4.31
CA TRP A 78 0.55 -11.25 -3.24
C TRP A 78 1.23 -10.84 -1.93
N LEU A 79 2.50 -10.41 -1.99
CA LEU A 79 3.20 -9.85 -0.82
C LEU A 79 2.49 -8.60 -0.28
N GLY A 80 2.01 -7.73 -1.17
CA GLY A 80 1.24 -6.55 -0.80
C GLY A 80 -0.06 -6.91 -0.09
N PHE A 81 -0.80 -7.90 -0.61
CA PHE A 81 -1.97 -8.46 0.05
C PHE A 81 -1.63 -8.96 1.47
N GLN A 82 -0.54 -9.72 1.63
CA GLN A 82 -0.12 -10.23 2.94
C GLN A 82 0.17 -9.09 3.94
N ILE A 83 0.85 -8.02 3.50
CA ILE A 83 1.15 -6.84 4.34
C ILE A 83 -0.15 -6.19 4.83
N TRP A 84 -1.06 -5.86 3.91
CA TRP A 84 -2.31 -5.17 4.25
C TRP A 84 -3.28 -6.05 5.04
N TRP A 85 -3.44 -7.31 4.61
CA TRP A 85 -4.38 -8.24 5.23
C TRP A 85 -3.97 -8.63 6.64
N ASN A 86 -2.70 -8.98 6.89
CA ASN A 86 -2.25 -9.38 8.22
C ASN A 86 -2.24 -8.22 9.23
N ARG A 87 -2.22 -6.98 8.74
CA ARG A 87 -2.16 -5.77 9.57
C ARG A 87 -3.52 -5.12 9.82
N ARG A 88 -4.56 -5.52 9.09
CA ARG A 88 -5.92 -5.00 9.25
C ARG A 88 -6.45 -5.16 10.68
N GLU A 89 -6.10 -6.26 11.36
CA GLU A 89 -6.60 -6.57 12.71
C GLU A 89 -5.75 -5.89 13.79
N LYS A 90 -4.47 -5.64 13.49
CA LYS A 90 -3.55 -4.93 14.40
C LYS A 90 -3.88 -3.45 14.56
N VAL A 91 -4.73 -2.88 13.68
CA VAL A 91 -5.29 -1.53 13.83
C VAL A 91 -6.05 -1.37 15.15
N TYR A 92 -6.70 -2.43 15.66
CA TYR A 92 -7.40 -2.39 16.94
C TYR A 92 -6.46 -2.43 18.15
N ALA A 93 -5.31 -3.10 18.03
CA ALA A 93 -4.32 -3.21 19.09
C ALA A 93 -3.47 -1.94 19.25
N ALA A 94 -3.39 -1.10 18.21
CA ALA A 94 -2.65 0.15 18.23
C ALA A 94 -3.31 1.26 19.08
N ALA A 95 -4.56 1.07 19.51
CA ALA A 95 -5.26 2.05 20.34
C ALA A 95 -5.95 1.36 21.52
N THR A 96 -5.37 1.51 22.70
CA THR A 96 -6.01 1.15 23.97
C THR A 96 -7.22 2.06 24.19
N ALA A 97 -8.33 1.53 24.69
CA ALA A 97 -9.60 2.26 24.87
C ALA A 97 -9.53 3.41 25.90
N HIS A 98 -8.35 3.67 26.47
CA HIS A 98 -8.09 4.67 27.51
C HIS A 98 -7.19 5.83 27.04
N ASP A 99 -6.82 5.90 25.76
CA ASP A 99 -6.00 6.99 25.22
C ASP A 99 -6.86 8.10 24.60
N ASP A 100 -6.64 9.36 24.99
CA ASP A 100 -7.34 10.54 24.46
C ASP A 100 -7.03 10.77 22.96
N PHE A 101 -5.82 10.42 22.50
CA PHE A 101 -5.40 10.52 21.10
C PHE A 101 -5.46 9.17 20.38
N VAL A 102 -6.66 8.72 20.00
CA VAL A 102 -6.88 7.44 19.28
C VAL A 102 -6.49 7.50 17.80
N ALA A 103 -6.63 8.67 17.16
CA ALA A 103 -6.45 8.81 15.71
C ALA A 103 -4.97 8.81 15.26
N ILE A 104 -4.07 9.41 16.05
CA ILE A 104 -2.65 9.56 15.70
C ILE A 104 -1.92 8.20 15.64
N PRO A 105 -2.09 7.27 16.61
CA PRO A 105 -1.50 5.94 16.53
C PRO A 105 -2.00 5.12 15.33
N VAL A 106 -3.30 5.21 15.03
CA VAL A 106 -3.92 4.53 13.87
C VAL A 106 -3.34 5.05 12.56
N PHE A 107 -3.22 6.38 12.42
CA PHE A 107 -2.64 7.01 11.24
C PHE A 107 -1.14 6.72 11.09
N SER A 108 -0.39 6.73 12.18
CA SER A 108 1.02 6.31 12.20
C SER A 108 1.20 4.88 11.68
N HIS A 109 0.36 3.95 12.14
CA HIS A 109 0.40 2.56 11.68
C HIS A 109 0.09 2.44 10.18
N PHE A 110 -0.82 3.28 9.68
CA PHE A 110 -1.09 3.40 8.24
C PHE A 110 0.11 3.91 7.46
N ILE A 111 0.77 5.00 7.88
CA ILE A 111 1.97 5.53 7.21
C ILE A 111 3.06 4.47 7.14
N GLN A 112 3.33 3.78 8.25
CA GLN A 112 4.33 2.71 8.27
C GLN A 112 3.96 1.58 7.31
N THR A 113 2.72 1.11 7.34
CA THR A 113 2.28 0.00 6.49
C THR A 113 2.30 0.38 5.02
N PHE A 114 1.88 1.60 4.70
CA PHE A 114 1.93 2.15 3.35
C PHE A 114 3.36 2.23 2.83
N GLY A 115 4.30 2.75 3.63
CA GLY A 115 5.69 2.87 3.23
C GLY A 115 6.40 1.53 3.08
N GLU A 116 6.09 0.55 3.92
CA GLU A 116 6.61 -0.81 3.77
C GLU A 116 6.07 -1.51 2.52
N TRP A 117 4.78 -1.33 2.22
CA TRP A 117 4.17 -1.80 0.98
C TRP A 117 4.80 -1.11 -0.26
N ALA A 118 4.85 0.22 -0.27
CA ALA A 118 5.37 1.00 -1.39
C ALA A 118 6.86 0.74 -1.61
N GLY A 119 7.65 0.70 -0.54
CA GLY A 119 9.08 0.41 -0.59
C GLY A 119 9.37 -1.00 -1.10
N MET A 120 8.53 -1.98 -0.77
CA MET A 120 8.63 -3.34 -1.33
C MET A 120 8.29 -3.38 -2.82
N PHE A 121 7.23 -2.69 -3.24
CA PHE A 121 6.86 -2.58 -4.67
C PHE A 121 7.97 -1.92 -5.50
N VAL A 122 8.51 -0.79 -5.03
CA VAL A 122 9.61 -0.08 -5.71
C VAL A 122 10.90 -0.89 -5.65
N GLY A 123 11.27 -1.40 -4.47
CA GLY A 123 12.54 -2.10 -4.24
C GLY A 123 12.63 -3.44 -4.95
N ILE A 124 11.74 -4.37 -4.60
CA ILE A 124 11.77 -5.74 -5.12
C ILE A 124 11.10 -5.79 -6.48
N GLY A 125 9.87 -5.27 -6.58
CA GLY A 125 9.12 -5.27 -7.85
C GLY A 125 9.86 -4.50 -8.94
N GLY A 126 10.35 -3.30 -8.62
CA GLY A 126 11.08 -2.50 -9.60
C GLY A 126 12.37 -3.14 -10.07
N ALA A 127 13.20 -3.69 -9.16
CA ALA A 127 14.45 -4.34 -9.56
C ALA A 127 14.21 -5.54 -10.50
N LEU A 128 13.25 -6.40 -10.17
CA LEU A 128 12.92 -7.58 -10.96
C LEU A 128 12.36 -7.22 -12.34
N LEU A 129 11.49 -6.20 -12.40
CA LEU A 129 10.92 -5.74 -13.67
C LEU A 129 11.97 -5.08 -14.56
N THR A 130 12.87 -4.26 -13.99
CA THR A 130 14.00 -3.69 -14.73
C THR A 130 14.91 -4.79 -15.27
N LEU A 131 15.19 -5.84 -14.50
CA LEU A 131 15.99 -6.98 -14.93
C LEU A 131 15.35 -7.68 -16.14
N ILE A 132 14.04 -7.93 -16.10
CA ILE A 132 13.32 -8.55 -17.22
C ILE A 132 13.38 -7.65 -18.46
N ALA A 133 13.15 -6.34 -18.30
CA ALA A 133 13.22 -5.40 -19.42
C ALA A 133 14.62 -5.30 -20.03
N ALA A 134 15.67 -5.31 -19.21
CA ALA A 134 17.05 -5.27 -19.69
C ALA A 134 17.39 -6.52 -20.52
N ILE A 135 16.95 -7.71 -20.07
CA ILE A 135 17.28 -8.99 -20.74
C ILE A 135 16.40 -9.23 -21.97
N PHE A 136 15.08 -9.05 -21.85
CA PHE A 136 14.12 -9.48 -22.88
C PHE A 136 13.63 -8.34 -23.77
N LEU A 137 13.71 -7.09 -23.31
CA LEU A 137 13.18 -5.92 -24.02
C LEU A 137 14.29 -4.97 -24.48
N ASN A 138 15.56 -5.39 -24.45
CA ASN A 138 16.73 -4.56 -24.82
C ASN A 138 16.79 -3.22 -24.07
N GLY A 139 16.30 -3.19 -22.82
CA GLY A 139 16.20 -1.96 -22.03
C GLY A 139 15.05 -1.03 -22.43
N ASP A 140 14.23 -1.40 -23.41
CA ASP A 140 13.02 -0.65 -23.75
C ASP A 140 11.91 -0.92 -22.73
N ALA A 141 11.68 0.08 -21.87
CA ALA A 141 10.61 0.08 -20.88
C ALA A 141 9.27 0.59 -21.45
N SER A 142 9.12 0.77 -22.76
CA SER A 142 7.86 1.20 -23.40
C SER A 142 6.71 0.27 -23.06
N MET A 143 6.94 -1.04 -23.10
CA MET A 143 5.96 -2.06 -22.72
C MET A 143 5.56 -1.94 -21.24
N LEU A 144 6.54 -1.80 -20.33
CA LEU A 144 6.26 -1.57 -18.90
C LEU A 144 5.43 -0.28 -18.69
N ARG A 145 5.77 0.79 -19.42
CA ARG A 145 5.02 2.06 -19.37
C ARG A 145 3.59 1.92 -19.89
N MET A 146 3.38 1.23 -21.01
CA MET A 146 2.06 0.94 -21.58
C MET A 146 1.20 0.08 -20.64
N MET A 147 1.82 -0.80 -19.86
CA MET A 147 1.10 -1.65 -18.89
C MET A 147 0.65 -0.90 -17.62
N GLY A 148 0.74 0.44 -17.60
CA GLY A 148 0.39 1.27 -16.44
C GLY A 148 1.41 1.20 -15.30
N THR A 149 2.52 0.48 -15.51
CA THR A 149 3.54 0.25 -14.50
C THR A 149 4.62 1.35 -14.50
N GLY A 150 4.63 2.20 -15.53
CA GLY A 150 5.62 3.27 -15.73
C GLY A 150 5.71 4.32 -14.62
N ALA A 151 4.68 4.50 -13.80
CA ALA A 151 4.72 5.41 -12.66
C ALA A 151 5.55 4.86 -11.48
N PHE A 152 5.73 3.54 -11.41
CA PHE A 152 6.44 2.86 -10.32
C PHE A 152 7.84 2.39 -10.74
N PHE A 153 8.12 2.33 -12.04
CA PHE A 153 9.30 1.66 -12.57
C PHE A 153 10.09 2.58 -13.51
N GLY A 154 11.34 2.83 -13.12
CA GLY A 154 12.32 3.55 -13.92
C GLY A 154 12.62 2.86 -15.24
N SER A 155 13.40 3.52 -16.10
CA SER A 155 13.79 3.00 -17.40
C SER A 155 14.41 1.59 -17.31
N GLY A 156 14.41 0.83 -18.41
CA GLY A 156 15.04 -0.50 -18.48
C GLY A 156 16.57 -0.48 -18.40
N SER A 157 17.15 0.64 -17.93
CA SER A 157 18.59 0.78 -17.71
C SER A 157 19.02 -0.08 -16.54
N LEU A 158 20.14 -0.80 -16.72
CA LEU A 158 20.72 -1.70 -15.73
C LEU A 158 21.01 -1.01 -14.39
N ILE A 159 21.24 0.31 -14.38
CA ILE A 159 21.46 1.07 -13.14
C ILE A 159 20.27 0.97 -12.18
N TYR A 160 19.03 0.84 -12.69
CA TYR A 160 17.83 0.73 -11.88
C TYR A 160 17.70 -0.61 -11.15
N ILE A 161 18.46 -1.65 -11.53
CA ILE A 161 18.55 -2.89 -10.74
C ILE A 161 19.12 -2.60 -9.34
N VAL A 162 20.04 -1.64 -9.24
CA VAL A 162 20.66 -1.23 -7.97
C VAL A 162 19.90 -0.05 -7.32
N LEU A 163 19.42 0.90 -8.12
CA LEU A 163 18.73 2.07 -7.58
C LEU A 163 17.35 1.73 -7.00
N ASN A 164 16.60 0.79 -7.60
CA ASN A 164 15.27 0.44 -7.12
C ASN A 164 15.29 -0.07 -5.66
N PRO A 165 16.17 -1.03 -5.26
CA PRO A 165 16.31 -1.42 -3.86
C PRO A 165 16.68 -0.27 -2.93
N ILE A 166 17.55 0.66 -3.37
CA ILE A 166 17.93 1.85 -2.59
C ILE A 166 16.72 2.76 -2.39
N TYR A 167 15.95 3.05 -3.44
CA TYR A 167 14.72 3.83 -3.35
C TYR A 167 13.70 3.16 -2.44
N GLY A 168 13.50 1.85 -2.59
CA GLY A 168 12.63 1.07 -1.72
C GLY A 168 13.04 1.18 -0.26
N PHE A 169 14.33 1.03 0.04
CA PHE A 169 14.87 1.19 1.39
C PHE A 169 14.63 2.59 1.95
N ILE A 170 14.93 3.64 1.18
CA ILE A 170 14.73 5.04 1.61
C ILE A 170 13.25 5.30 1.91
N ILE A 171 12.33 4.82 1.07
CA ILE A 171 10.88 4.93 1.30
C ILE A 171 10.51 4.31 2.64
N VAL A 172 10.99 3.08 2.92
CA VAL A 172 10.71 2.40 4.20
C VAL A 172 11.26 3.19 5.38
N VAL A 173 12.51 3.66 5.31
CA VAL A 173 13.15 4.39 6.41
C VAL A 173 12.44 5.70 6.71
N VAL A 174 12.16 6.50 5.68
CA VAL A 174 11.53 7.83 5.85
C VAL A 174 10.10 7.69 6.40
N THR A 175 9.31 6.76 5.84
CA THR A 175 7.94 6.53 6.32
C THR A 175 7.92 5.95 7.73
N ARG A 176 8.87 5.08 8.09
CA ARG A 176 9.02 4.56 9.45
C ARG A 176 9.38 5.67 10.44
N ALA A 177 10.35 6.51 10.11
CA ALA A 177 10.74 7.64 10.95
C ALA A 177 9.55 8.61 11.16
N ALA A 178 8.79 8.91 10.11
CA ALA A 178 7.58 9.72 10.22
C ALA A 178 6.53 9.07 11.14
N ALA A 179 6.27 7.78 10.95
CA ALA A 179 5.33 7.02 11.78
C ALA A 179 5.76 6.99 13.26
N GLU A 180 7.03 6.77 13.54
CA GLU A 180 7.58 6.80 14.91
C GLU A 180 7.45 8.17 15.56
N THR A 181 7.69 9.25 14.80
CA THR A 181 7.50 10.63 15.27
C THR A 181 6.05 10.87 15.70
N PHE A 182 5.07 10.47 14.89
CA PHE A 182 3.65 10.57 15.26
C PHE A 182 3.31 9.78 16.53
N ARG A 183 3.86 8.57 16.67
CA ARG A 183 3.67 7.74 17.87
C ARG A 183 4.29 8.38 19.12
N ALA A 184 5.50 8.94 19.00
CA ALA A 184 6.17 9.62 20.10
C ALA A 184 5.38 10.86 20.56
N LEU A 185 4.88 11.66 19.61
CA LEU A 185 4.03 12.83 19.92
C LEU A 185 2.74 12.42 20.65
N ALA A 186 2.07 11.36 20.19
CA ALA A 186 0.87 10.85 20.86
C ALA A 186 1.17 10.35 22.29
N ALA A 187 2.30 9.65 22.48
CA ALA A 187 2.72 9.16 23.79
C ALA A 187 3.05 10.30 24.77
N ILE A 188 3.76 11.34 24.30
CA ILE A 188 4.05 12.54 25.11
C ILE A 188 2.74 13.20 25.53
N ALA A 189 1.84 13.46 24.58
CA ALA A 189 0.58 14.15 24.84
C ALA A 189 -0.34 13.40 25.81
N ASN A 190 -0.38 12.05 25.73
CA ASN A 190 -1.13 11.22 26.67
C ASN A 190 -0.51 11.22 28.07
N ASN A 191 0.82 11.26 28.19
CA ASN A 191 1.50 11.20 29.49
C ASN A 191 1.52 12.55 30.21
N THR A 192 1.61 13.68 29.50
CA THR A 192 1.59 15.03 30.12
C THR A 192 0.27 15.40 30.76
N LYS A 193 -0.83 14.69 30.46
CA LYS A 193 -2.14 14.89 31.11
C LYS A 193 -2.31 14.12 32.43
N LYS A 194 -1.46 13.13 32.70
CA LYS A 194 -1.54 12.31 33.93
C LYS A 194 -0.77 12.89 35.11
N SER A 195 -0.02 13.97 34.89
CA SER A 195 0.67 14.76 35.93
C SER A 195 -0.12 16.01 36.27
#